data_AF-A0A2N9FR93-F1
#
_entry.id   AF-A0A2N9FR93-F1
#
_cell.length_a   1.000
_cell.length_b   1.000
_cell.length_c   1.000
_cell.angle_alpha   90.00
_cell.angle_beta   90.00
_cell.angle_gamma   90.00
#
_symmetry.space_group_name_H-M   'P 1'
#
loop_
_entity.id
_entity.type
_entity.pdbx_description
1 polymer ?
#
loop_
_entity_poly.entity_id
_entity_poly.type
_entity_poly.pdbx_seq_one_letter_code
_entity_poly.pdbx_strand_id
1 'polypeptide(L)'
;MSAGSNVNCSFEAPPFEEFWEWEMGDWRKSRAMRILAIDRGHVSYVDIDFKLGTKKTIILPTFPLDSRLMSTSSSRRKYECQVMLPSSYDSVRALVFSVSPIVSVMARIFDTTPGKLNLVLETSMTKLVDNTSRGDFYTAPWNYKAFEDPSADRYWLQIEATDILGRSTLTELRPFSVNGLSAKLSWTWKEFFVMGCQWAALYYPILWSALYFIFLHSSYSKSSPYLLKEAVYLQEFHCQ
;
A
#
# COMPACT_ATOMS: atom_id res chain seq x y z
N MET A 1 -34.75 6.65 3.40
CA MET A 1 -34.54 6.09 4.75
C MET A 1 -33.05 6.11 5.03
N SER A 2 -32.61 7.03 5.88
CA SER A 2 -31.18 7.25 6.15
C SER A 2 -30.67 6.12 7.03
N ALA A 3 -29.75 5.31 6.52
CA ALA A 3 -29.01 4.35 7.34
C ALA A 3 -28.10 5.16 8.27
N GLY A 4 -28.58 5.44 9.48
CA GLY A 4 -27.76 6.04 10.52
C GLY A 4 -26.59 5.12 10.82
N SER A 5 -25.37 5.57 10.52
CA SER A 5 -24.16 4.86 10.89
C SER A 5 -24.13 4.73 12.42
N ASN A 6 -24.12 3.50 12.92
CA ASN A 6 -24.15 3.15 14.34
C ASN A 6 -22.77 3.40 15.00
N VAL A 7 -22.17 4.53 14.71
CA VAL A 7 -20.79 4.86 15.05
C VAL A 7 -20.85 5.76 16.27
N ASN A 8 -20.35 5.24 17.39
CA ASN A 8 -20.32 6.01 18.63
C ASN A 8 -19.32 7.17 18.47
N CYS A 9 -19.80 8.40 18.26
CA CYS A 9 -18.93 9.57 18.11
C CYS A 9 -18.66 10.29 19.44
N SER A 10 -18.89 9.63 20.58
CA SER A 10 -18.57 10.21 21.89
C SER A 10 -17.06 10.37 22.09
N PHE A 11 -16.66 11.48 22.70
CA PHE A 11 -15.26 11.83 23.01
C PHE A 11 -14.59 10.86 24.02
N GLU A 12 -15.37 10.02 24.72
CA GLU A 12 -14.89 9.04 25.71
C GLU A 12 -14.57 7.66 25.12
N ALA A 13 -14.81 7.45 23.83
CA ALA A 13 -14.45 6.18 23.22
C ALA A 13 -12.92 5.99 23.23
N PRO A 14 -12.41 4.80 23.57
CA PRO A 14 -10.98 4.56 23.57
C PRO A 14 -10.40 4.86 22.18
N PRO A 15 -9.25 5.56 22.10
CA PRO A 15 -8.57 5.75 20.83
C PRO A 15 -8.27 4.37 20.25
N PHE A 16 -8.57 4.21 18.96
CA PHE A 16 -8.24 3.01 18.21
C PHE A 16 -6.72 2.82 18.24
N GLU A 17 -6.28 1.56 18.31
CA GLU A 17 -4.87 1.24 18.14
C GLU A 17 -4.46 1.65 16.73
N GLU A 18 -3.67 2.73 16.61
CA GLU A 18 -3.02 3.08 15.36
C GLU A 18 -1.82 2.14 15.20
N PHE A 19 -1.87 1.28 14.19
CA PHE A 19 -0.69 0.54 13.80
C PHE A 19 0.06 1.32 12.73
N TRP A 20 1.30 1.69 13.02
CA TRP A 20 2.20 2.23 12.02
C TRP A 20 2.87 1.07 11.30
N GLU A 21 2.51 0.89 10.03
CA GLU A 21 3.18 -0.06 9.14
C GLU A 21 4.58 0.48 8.80
N TRP A 22 5.57 0.16 9.65
CA TRP A 22 6.97 0.39 9.33
C TRP A 22 7.51 -0.83 8.58
N GLU A 23 7.64 -0.69 7.26
CA GLU A 23 8.34 -1.67 6.44
C GLU A 23 9.85 -1.54 6.65
N MET A 24 10.51 -2.63 7.03
CA MET A 24 11.95 -2.66 7.23
C MET A 24 12.66 -2.89 5.88
N GLY A 25 13.18 -1.83 5.27
CA GLY A 25 13.94 -1.94 4.01
C GLY A 25 15.39 -2.40 4.22
N ASP A 26 15.88 -3.33 3.38
CA ASP A 26 17.31 -3.67 3.32
C ASP A 26 18.11 -2.53 2.66
N TRP A 27 18.67 -1.67 3.51
CA TRP A 27 19.46 -0.50 3.13
C TRP A 27 20.83 -0.84 2.53
N ARG A 28 21.34 -2.07 2.69
CA ARG A 28 22.72 -2.41 2.31
C ARG A 28 22.86 -2.71 0.82
N LYS A 29 21.84 -3.32 0.19
CA LYS A 29 21.81 -3.66 -1.25
C LYS A 29 20.77 -2.88 -2.05
N SER A 30 19.76 -2.30 -1.39
CA SER A 30 18.79 -1.41 -2.01
C SER A 30 18.96 -0.01 -1.44
N ARG A 31 19.55 0.89 -2.23
CA ARG A 31 19.56 2.31 -1.88
C ARG A 31 18.17 2.85 -2.21
N ALA A 32 17.26 2.79 -1.24
CA ALA A 32 15.95 3.41 -1.31
C ALA A 32 15.90 4.60 -0.35
N MET A 33 15.22 5.67 -0.76
CA MET A 33 14.92 6.82 0.10
C MET A 33 13.41 6.98 0.16
N ARG A 34 12.87 7.09 1.38
CA ARG A 34 11.47 7.44 1.61
C ARG A 34 11.37 8.92 1.96
N ILE A 35 10.52 9.64 1.25
CA ILE A 35 10.13 11.00 1.62
C ILE A 35 8.75 10.91 2.27
N LEU A 36 8.65 11.37 3.52
CA LEU A 36 7.43 11.38 4.33
C LEU A 36 6.91 12.81 4.44
N ALA A 37 5.59 13.00 4.31
CA ALA A 37 4.92 14.27 4.56
C ALA A 37 3.75 14.07 5.53
N ILE A 38 3.64 14.99 6.49
CA ILE A 38 2.53 15.09 7.44
C ILE A 38 1.77 16.37 7.11
N ASP A 39 0.52 16.24 6.67
CA ASP A 39 -0.30 17.33 6.17
C ASP A 39 -1.69 17.29 6.82
N ARG A 40 -1.93 18.19 7.78
CA ARG A 40 -3.19 18.28 8.56
C ARG A 40 -3.62 16.96 9.21
N GLY A 41 -2.65 16.19 9.71
CA GLY A 41 -2.89 14.89 10.34
C GLY A 41 -3.05 13.73 9.36
N HIS A 42 -2.91 13.97 8.05
CA HIS A 42 -2.71 12.92 7.05
C HIS A 42 -1.22 12.67 6.88
N VAL A 43 -0.84 11.41 6.78
CA VAL A 43 0.55 10.99 6.57
C VAL A 43 0.62 10.33 5.22
N SER A 44 1.59 10.74 4.41
CA SER A 44 1.80 10.24 3.06
C SER A 44 3.29 10.05 2.82
N TYR A 45 3.65 9.12 1.94
CA TYR A 45 5.04 8.91 1.58
C TYR A 45 5.21 8.56 0.10
N VAL A 46 6.44 8.73 -0.38
CA VAL A 46 6.88 8.24 -1.69
C VAL A 46 8.25 7.60 -1.53
N ASP A 47 8.43 6.45 -2.16
CA ASP A 47 9.70 5.74 -2.18
C ASP A 47 10.46 6.01 -3.48
N ILE A 48 11.77 6.23 -3.34
CA ILE A 48 12.69 6.51 -4.43
C ILE A 48 13.74 5.42 -4.43
N ASP A 49 13.72 4.58 -5.47
CA ASP A 49 14.78 3.61 -5.71
C ASP A 49 15.90 4.24 -6.55
N PHE A 50 17.08 4.37 -5.95
CA PHE A 50 18.26 4.91 -6.65
C PHE A 50 18.83 3.96 -7.71
N LYS A 51 18.41 2.68 -7.75
CA LYS A 51 18.80 1.75 -8.82
C LYS A 51 18.30 2.19 -10.19
N LEU A 52 17.17 2.90 -10.24
CA LEU A 52 16.58 3.43 -11.46
C LEU A 52 17.17 4.80 -11.87
N GLY A 53 18.19 5.27 -11.14
CA GLY A 53 18.79 6.60 -11.33
C GLY A 53 18.12 7.69 -10.48
N THR A 54 18.71 8.89 -10.47
CA THR A 54 18.16 10.03 -9.73
C THR A 54 17.01 10.67 -10.52
N LYS A 55 15.79 10.58 -9.98
CA LYS A 55 14.64 11.32 -10.52
C LYS A 55 14.90 12.82 -10.38
N LYS A 56 14.75 13.55 -11.48
CA LYS A 56 14.92 15.02 -11.51
C LYS A 56 13.75 15.76 -10.85
N THR A 57 12.56 15.13 -10.87
CA THR A 57 11.34 15.63 -10.26
C THR A 57 10.71 14.50 -9.44
N ILE A 58 10.32 14.83 -8.21
CA ILE A 58 9.65 13.94 -7.27
C ILE A 58 8.34 14.62 -6.89
N ILE A 59 7.24 13.91 -7.06
CA ILE A 59 5.90 14.38 -6.70
C ILE A 59 5.43 13.50 -5.55
N LEU A 60 5.12 14.13 -4.42
CA LEU A 60 4.57 13.49 -3.23
C LEU A 60 3.16 14.02 -2.99
N PRO A 61 2.12 13.31 -3.43
CA PRO A 61 0.77 13.78 -3.21
C PRO A 61 0.32 13.49 -1.77
N THR A 62 -0.04 14.54 -1.04
CA THR A 62 -0.35 14.49 0.40
C THR A 62 -1.82 14.21 0.70
N PHE A 63 -2.72 14.58 -0.23
CA PHE A 63 -4.15 14.31 -0.10
C PHE A 63 -4.85 14.32 -1.48
N PRO A 64 -5.85 13.45 -1.74
CA PRO A 64 -6.33 12.34 -0.91
C PRO A 64 -5.32 11.19 -0.79
N LEU A 65 -5.31 10.46 0.32
CA LEU A 65 -4.36 9.36 0.56
C LEU A 65 -4.61 8.14 -0.34
N ASP A 66 -3.57 7.32 -0.57
CA ASP A 66 -3.73 6.03 -1.24
C ASP A 66 -4.62 5.14 -0.36
N SER A 67 -5.70 4.57 -0.90
CA SER A 67 -6.61 3.74 -0.10
C SER A 67 -6.06 2.33 0.18
N ARG A 68 -5.00 1.90 -0.51
CA ARG A 68 -4.34 0.60 -0.28
C ARG A 68 -3.31 0.66 0.85
N LEU A 69 -2.73 1.83 1.06
CA LEU A 69 -1.58 2.05 1.94
C LEU A 69 -1.98 3.07 3.01
N MET A 70 -1.38 3.00 4.21
CA MET A 70 -1.70 3.95 5.29
C MET A 70 -3.19 3.96 5.68
N SER A 71 -3.77 2.77 5.80
CA SER A 71 -5.12 2.58 6.34
C SER A 71 -5.13 2.87 7.83
N THR A 72 -5.26 4.14 8.23
CA THR A 72 -5.60 4.42 9.63
C THR A 72 -7.07 4.05 9.81
N SER A 73 -7.36 3.12 10.71
CA SER A 73 -8.73 2.74 11.11
C SER A 73 -9.57 3.95 11.58
N SER A 74 -8.92 5.06 11.87
CA SER A 74 -9.55 6.34 12.19
C SER A 74 -9.94 7.23 11.05
N SER A 75 -9.43 7.03 9.84
CA SER A 75 -9.83 7.85 8.69
C SER A 75 -11.34 7.79 8.49
N ARG A 76 -11.90 6.58 8.49
CA ARG A 76 -13.35 6.33 8.38
C ARG A 76 -14.15 6.93 9.54
N ARG A 77 -13.70 6.75 10.78
CA ARG A 77 -14.42 7.30 11.95
C ARG A 77 -14.30 8.83 12.03
N LYS A 78 -13.16 9.41 11.70
CA LYS A 78 -12.96 10.87 11.62
C LYS A 78 -13.83 11.48 10.53
N TYR A 79 -14.03 10.75 9.42
CA TYR A 79 -14.97 11.11 8.37
C TYR A 79 -16.43 11.02 8.84
N GLU A 80 -16.87 9.86 9.35
CA GLU A 80 -18.24 9.61 9.84
C GLU A 80 -18.63 10.54 11.00
N CYS A 81 -17.70 10.80 11.93
CA CYS A 81 -17.92 11.69 13.07
C CYS A 81 -17.61 13.17 12.78
N GLN A 82 -17.23 13.53 11.54
CA GLN A 82 -16.88 14.89 11.12
C GLN A 82 -15.87 15.60 12.05
N VAL A 83 -14.97 14.83 12.67
CA VAL A 83 -13.99 15.34 13.66
C VAL A 83 -12.87 16.12 12.96
N MET A 84 -12.66 15.87 11.66
CA MET A 84 -11.73 16.63 10.82
C MET A 84 -12.41 17.91 10.28
N LEU A 85 -11.69 19.04 10.30
CA LEU A 85 -12.19 20.28 9.69
C LEU A 85 -12.52 20.04 8.20
N PRO A 86 -13.67 20.52 7.70
CA PRO A 86 -14.05 20.45 6.28
C PRO A 86 -12.92 20.90 5.33
N SER A 87 -12.17 21.93 5.76
CA SER A 87 -11.01 22.47 5.04
C SER A 87 -9.95 21.45 4.64
N SER A 88 -9.81 20.32 5.34
CA SER A 88 -8.84 19.26 5.01
C SER A 88 -9.21 18.48 3.75
N TYR A 89 -10.50 18.42 3.41
CA TYR A 89 -11.02 17.70 2.25
C TYR A 89 -11.24 18.59 1.02
N ASP A 90 -11.22 19.91 1.19
CA ASP A 90 -11.59 20.88 0.15
C ASP A 90 -10.58 20.99 -1.01
N SER A 91 -9.38 20.40 -0.88
CA SER A 91 -8.36 20.46 -1.93
C SER A 91 -7.55 19.18 -2.07
N VAL A 92 -7.22 18.85 -3.31
CA VAL A 92 -6.14 17.92 -3.67
C VAL A 92 -4.82 18.63 -3.42
N ARG A 93 -3.87 17.95 -2.78
CA ARG A 93 -2.62 18.55 -2.28
C ARG A 93 -1.42 17.70 -2.62
N ALA A 94 -0.32 18.35 -2.99
CA ALA A 94 0.93 17.67 -3.31
C ALA A 94 2.15 18.55 -3.09
N LEU A 95 3.27 17.92 -2.73
CA LEU A 95 4.60 18.52 -2.73
C LEU A 95 5.33 18.11 -4.01
N VAL A 96 5.92 19.07 -4.72
CA VAL A 96 6.68 18.82 -5.93
C VAL A 96 8.12 19.28 -5.71
N PHE A 97 9.05 18.35 -5.66
CA PHE A 97 10.48 18.64 -5.57
C PHE A 97 11.08 18.49 -6.97
N SER A 98 11.71 19.53 -7.50
CA SER A 98 12.39 19.44 -8.78
C SER A 98 13.69 20.21 -8.78
N VAL A 99 14.65 19.74 -9.57
CA VAL A 99 15.90 20.44 -9.85
C VAL A 99 15.70 21.64 -10.78
N SER A 100 14.57 21.70 -11.48
CA SER A 100 14.25 22.74 -12.45
C SER A 100 12.87 23.35 -12.19
N PRO A 101 12.64 24.63 -12.57
CA PRO A 101 11.40 25.33 -12.24
C PRO A 101 10.17 24.68 -12.88
N ILE A 102 9.19 24.33 -12.05
CA ILE A 102 7.92 23.76 -12.51
C ILE A 102 7.00 24.88 -13.03
N VAL A 103 6.46 24.68 -14.23
CA VAL A 103 5.55 25.64 -14.90
C VAL A 103 4.10 25.27 -14.68
N SER A 104 3.77 23.98 -14.70
CA SER A 104 2.40 23.53 -14.50
C SER A 104 2.34 22.24 -13.69
N VAL A 105 1.37 22.16 -12.79
CA VAL A 105 1.03 20.92 -12.10
C VAL A 105 -0.46 20.66 -12.33
N MET A 106 -0.81 19.41 -12.64
CA MET A 106 -2.17 18.99 -12.93
C MET A 106 -2.54 17.76 -12.11
N ALA A 107 -3.71 17.78 -11.51
CA ALA A 107 -4.31 16.62 -10.87
C ALA A 107 -5.35 16.01 -11.80
N ARG A 108 -5.24 14.70 -12.03
CA ARG A 108 -6.14 13.88 -12.84
C ARG A 108 -6.78 12.81 -11.99
N ILE A 109 -8.09 12.63 -12.13
CA ILE A 109 -8.85 11.59 -11.46
C ILE A 109 -9.52 10.71 -12.49
N PHE A 110 -9.35 9.41 -12.33
CA PHE A 110 -9.91 8.39 -13.19
C PHE A 110 -10.95 7.55 -12.45
N ASP A 111 -12.02 7.15 -13.14
CA ASP A 111 -12.99 6.15 -12.68
C ASP A 111 -12.69 4.80 -13.34
N THR A 112 -12.58 3.74 -12.54
CA THR A 112 -12.29 2.36 -12.97
C THR A 112 -13.54 1.49 -13.13
N THR A 113 -14.73 1.96 -12.73
CA THR A 113 -16.00 1.21 -12.81
C THR A 113 -16.28 0.57 -14.18
N PRO A 114 -16.00 1.23 -15.33
CA PRO A 114 -16.26 0.62 -16.64
C PRO A 114 -15.17 -0.40 -17.07
N GLY A 115 -14.31 -0.84 -16.15
CA GLY A 115 -13.16 -1.71 -16.46
C GLY A 115 -12.09 -1.01 -17.32
N LYS A 116 -12.22 0.30 -17.50
CA LYS A 116 -11.31 1.18 -18.24
C LYS A 116 -11.04 2.42 -17.40
N LEU A 117 -9.83 2.99 -17.53
CA LEU A 117 -9.46 4.24 -16.90
C LEU A 117 -10.10 5.41 -17.65
N ASN A 118 -11.25 5.89 -17.14
CA ASN A 118 -11.94 7.04 -17.70
C ASN A 118 -11.58 8.30 -16.91
N LEU A 119 -11.02 9.32 -17.56
CA LEU A 119 -10.72 10.60 -16.93
C LEU A 119 -12.03 11.32 -16.57
N VAL A 120 -12.26 11.59 -15.29
CA VAL A 120 -13.47 12.24 -14.77
C VAL A 120 -13.18 13.66 -14.28
N LEU A 121 -11.98 13.92 -13.77
CA LEU A 121 -11.55 15.26 -13.37
C LEU A 121 -10.14 15.52 -13.88
N GLU A 122 -9.94 16.69 -14.45
CA GLU A 122 -8.62 17.25 -14.73
C GLU A 122 -8.61 18.70 -14.25
N THR A 123 -7.70 19.03 -13.35
CA THR A 123 -7.63 20.36 -12.73
C THR A 123 -6.18 20.81 -12.56
N SER A 124 -5.93 22.10 -12.80
CA SER A 124 -4.62 22.70 -12.59
C SER A 124 -4.42 23.01 -11.11
N MET A 125 -3.25 22.67 -10.58
CA MET A 125 -2.89 22.95 -9.20
C MET A 125 -2.12 24.26 -9.11
N THR A 126 -2.50 25.09 -8.14
CA THR A 126 -1.84 26.36 -7.84
C THR A 126 -0.80 26.17 -6.75
N LYS A 127 0.39 26.74 -6.97
CA LYS A 127 1.43 26.78 -5.92
C LYS A 127 0.97 27.70 -4.79
N LEU A 128 0.94 27.19 -3.57
CA LEU A 128 0.70 28.00 -2.39
C LEU A 128 2.00 28.73 -2.05
N VAL A 129 2.05 30.03 -2.35
CA VAL A 129 3.17 30.89 -1.99
C VAL A 129 2.85 31.50 -0.62
N ASP A 130 3.30 30.84 0.45
CA ASP A 130 3.32 31.46 1.77
C ASP A 130 4.76 31.80 2.15
N ASN A 131 4.96 32.94 2.79
CA ASN A 131 6.29 33.41 3.23
C ASN A 131 6.95 32.45 4.25
N THR A 132 6.18 31.52 4.80
CA THR A 132 6.63 30.52 5.77
C THR A 132 6.86 29.13 5.17
N SER A 133 6.32 28.83 3.98
CA SER A 133 6.38 27.48 3.40
C SER A 133 7.73 27.23 2.71
N ARG A 134 8.57 26.42 3.36
CA ARG A 134 9.79 25.89 2.73
C ARG A 134 9.42 24.68 1.87
N GLY A 135 8.93 24.93 0.66
CA GLY A 135 8.63 23.86 -0.28
C GLY A 135 7.64 24.25 -1.36
N ASP A 136 7.71 23.53 -2.46
CA ASP A 136 6.84 23.71 -3.63
C ASP A 136 5.55 22.92 -3.41
N PHE A 137 4.66 23.52 -2.60
CA PHE A 137 3.36 22.95 -2.23
C PHE A 137 2.27 23.42 -3.19
N TYR A 138 1.55 22.48 -3.79
CA TYR A 138 0.51 22.73 -4.78
C TYR A 138 -0.84 22.26 -4.27
N THR A 139 -1.87 23.04 -4.53
CA THR A 139 -3.25 22.74 -4.16
C THR A 139 -4.20 22.93 -5.34
N ALA A 140 -5.22 22.09 -5.46
CA ALA A 140 -6.32 22.28 -6.39
C ALA A 140 -7.65 22.08 -5.66
N PRO A 141 -8.59 23.04 -5.75
CA PRO A 141 -9.93 22.86 -5.21
C PRO A 141 -10.66 21.77 -5.99
N TRP A 142 -11.48 21.00 -5.29
CA TRP A 142 -12.32 19.96 -5.88
C TRP A 142 -13.58 19.74 -5.05
N ASN A 143 -14.61 19.15 -5.64
CA ASN A 143 -15.80 18.71 -4.92
C ASN A 143 -15.59 17.27 -4.44
N TYR A 144 -14.99 17.09 -3.26
CA TYR A 144 -14.70 15.76 -2.70
C TYR A 144 -15.95 14.88 -2.56
N LYS A 145 -17.13 15.48 -2.33
CA LYS A 145 -18.40 14.75 -2.17
C LYS A 145 -18.83 14.00 -3.43
N ALA A 146 -18.37 14.44 -4.61
CA ALA A 146 -18.63 13.75 -5.87
C ALA A 146 -17.86 12.43 -6.00
N PHE A 147 -16.83 12.23 -5.18
CA PHE A 147 -15.97 11.05 -5.19
C PHE A 147 -16.22 10.13 -3.98
N GLU A 148 -17.33 10.31 -3.27
CA GLU A 148 -17.79 9.39 -2.25
C GLU A 148 -18.35 8.12 -2.90
N ASP A 149 -17.79 6.97 -2.55
CA ASP A 149 -18.21 5.68 -3.10
C ASP A 149 -18.04 4.56 -2.06
N PRO A 150 -18.90 3.51 -2.09
CA PRO A 150 -18.71 2.31 -1.27
C PRO A 150 -17.48 1.46 -1.65
N SER A 151 -16.93 1.58 -2.85
CA SER A 151 -15.68 0.95 -3.27
C SER A 151 -14.49 1.89 -3.02
N ALA A 152 -13.47 1.37 -2.32
CA ALA A 152 -12.26 2.10 -1.99
C ALA A 152 -11.26 2.24 -3.16
N ASP A 153 -11.52 1.53 -4.26
CA ASP A 153 -10.64 1.36 -5.42
C ASP A 153 -11.29 1.82 -6.74
N ARG A 154 -12.43 2.53 -6.65
CA ARG A 154 -13.12 3.08 -7.82
C ARG A 154 -12.38 4.27 -8.44
N TYR A 155 -11.99 5.24 -7.62
CA TYR A 155 -11.36 6.48 -8.09
C TYR A 155 -9.86 6.45 -7.90
N TRP A 156 -9.12 6.83 -8.94
CA TRP A 156 -7.67 6.83 -8.93
C TRP A 156 -7.12 8.21 -9.25
N LEU A 157 -6.14 8.66 -8.47
CA LEU A 157 -5.46 9.93 -8.61
C LEU A 157 -4.14 9.75 -9.34
N GLN A 158 -3.84 10.67 -10.25
CA GLN A 158 -2.52 10.87 -10.82
C GLN A 158 -2.20 12.36 -10.83
N ILE A 159 -0.97 12.72 -10.50
CA ILE A 159 -0.50 14.09 -10.61
C ILE A 159 0.62 14.16 -11.64
N GLU A 160 0.50 15.14 -12.53
CA GLU A 160 1.49 15.46 -13.55
C GLU A 160 2.16 16.79 -13.20
N ALA A 161 3.48 16.85 -13.23
CA ALA A 161 4.24 18.09 -13.15
C ALA A 161 5.06 18.29 -14.42
N THR A 162 4.95 19.47 -15.01
CA THR A 162 5.69 19.86 -16.21
C THR A 162 6.69 20.96 -15.88
N ASP A 163 7.93 20.68 -16.22
CA ASP A 163 9.07 21.58 -16.06
C ASP A 163 9.12 22.67 -17.15
N ILE A 164 9.89 23.74 -16.92
CA ILE A 164 10.13 24.83 -17.89
C ILE A 164 10.71 24.34 -19.23
N LEU A 165 11.38 23.18 -19.20
CA LEU A 165 11.92 22.52 -20.39
C LEU A 165 10.89 21.61 -21.09
N GLY A 166 9.62 21.66 -20.68
CA GLY A 166 8.52 20.88 -21.27
C GLY A 166 8.53 19.39 -20.91
N ARG A 167 9.34 18.96 -19.94
CA ARG A 167 9.38 17.56 -19.49
C ARG A 167 8.28 17.31 -18.48
N SER A 168 7.40 16.36 -18.75
CA SER A 168 6.39 15.90 -17.80
C SER A 168 6.90 14.75 -16.93
N THR A 169 6.53 14.79 -15.66
CA THR A 169 6.73 13.71 -14.69
C THR A 169 5.37 13.35 -14.10
N LEU A 170 5.01 12.07 -14.15
CA LEU A 170 3.75 11.57 -13.64
C LEU A 170 3.98 10.78 -12.36
N THR A 171 3.07 10.90 -11.40
CA THR A 171 3.00 9.96 -10.29
C THR A 171 2.50 8.61 -10.77
N GLU A 172 2.78 7.58 -9.99
CA GLU A 172 2.04 6.32 -10.11
C GLU A 172 0.56 6.58 -9.88
N LEU A 173 -0.26 5.83 -10.61
CA LEU A 173 -1.70 5.88 -10.48
C LEU A 173 -2.06 5.20 -9.15
N ARG A 174 -2.77 5.92 -8.27
CA ARG A 174 -3.13 5.41 -6.94
C ARG A 174 -4.63 5.51 -6.67
N PRO A 175 -5.28 4.45 -6.16
CA PRO A 175 -6.67 4.52 -5.74
C PRO A 175 -6.77 5.39 -4.49
N PHE A 176 -7.90 6.05 -4.29
CA PHE A 176 -8.18 6.78 -3.06
C PHE A 176 -9.64 6.59 -2.65
N SER A 177 -9.89 6.75 -1.34
CA SER A 177 -11.24 6.80 -0.79
C SER A 177 -11.38 8.03 0.10
N VAL A 178 -12.34 8.88 -0.25
CA VAL A 178 -12.66 10.07 0.56
C VAL A 178 -13.28 9.67 1.90
N ASN A 179 -14.05 8.59 1.89
CA ASN A 179 -14.78 8.06 3.06
C ASN A 179 -13.87 7.29 4.03
N GLY A 180 -12.57 7.20 3.75
CA GLY A 180 -11.61 6.45 4.57
C GLY A 180 -11.77 4.92 4.47
N LEU A 181 -12.34 4.42 3.36
CA LEU A 181 -12.38 2.98 3.11
C LEU A 181 -11.03 2.50 2.60
N SER A 182 -10.63 1.32 3.07
CA SER A 182 -9.37 0.68 2.66
C SER A 182 -9.60 -0.25 1.48
N ALA A 183 -8.82 -0.08 0.42
CA ALA A 183 -8.75 -1.02 -0.68
C ALA A 183 -7.85 -2.20 -0.28
N LYS A 184 -8.15 -3.40 -0.79
CA LYS A 184 -7.32 -4.57 -0.53
C LYS A 184 -5.98 -4.43 -1.29
N LEU A 185 -4.88 -4.54 -0.57
CA LEU A 185 -3.55 -4.63 -1.18
C LEU A 185 -3.36 -6.04 -1.74
N SER A 186 -3.04 -6.16 -3.03
CA SER A 186 -2.68 -7.43 -3.66
C SER A 186 -1.21 -7.74 -3.35
N TRP A 187 -0.96 -8.69 -2.45
CA TRP A 187 0.40 -9.06 -2.07
C TRP A 187 1.05 -9.98 -3.11
N THR A 188 2.32 -9.74 -3.39
CA THR A 188 3.15 -10.74 -4.08
C THR A 188 3.43 -11.91 -3.14
N TRP A 189 3.77 -13.08 -3.68
CA TRP A 189 4.15 -14.24 -2.86
C TRP A 189 5.28 -13.91 -1.89
N LYS A 190 6.28 -13.13 -2.33
CA LYS A 190 7.40 -12.71 -1.48
C LYS A 190 6.93 -11.83 -0.32
N GLU A 191 6.08 -10.85 -0.59
CA GLU A 191 5.48 -9.99 0.45
C GLU A 191 4.66 -10.82 1.44
N PHE A 192 3.84 -11.75 0.94
CA PHE A 192 3.06 -12.64 1.78
C PHE A 192 3.93 -13.52 2.68
N PHE A 193 5.03 -14.09 2.17
CA PHE A 193 5.96 -14.87 2.98
C PHE A 193 6.64 -14.04 4.06
N VAL A 194 6.99 -12.78 3.79
CA VAL A 194 7.71 -11.94 4.75
C VAL A 194 6.75 -11.33 5.79
N MET A 195 5.64 -10.76 5.35
CA MET A 195 4.74 -9.94 6.17
C MET A 195 3.48 -10.70 6.61
N GLY A 196 2.98 -11.61 5.78
CA GLY A 196 1.76 -12.38 6.06
C GLY A 196 1.96 -13.61 6.93
N CYS A 197 3.17 -14.17 6.89
CA CYS A 197 3.49 -15.39 7.60
C CYS A 197 3.87 -15.09 9.06
N GLN A 198 3.10 -15.60 10.02
CA GLN A 198 3.51 -15.59 11.43
C GLN A 198 4.52 -16.71 11.68
N TRP A 199 5.78 -16.46 11.31
CA TRP A 199 6.87 -17.44 11.42
C TRP A 199 7.00 -18.05 12.82
N ALA A 200 6.74 -17.27 13.87
CA ALA A 200 6.76 -17.75 15.25
C ALA A 200 5.71 -18.86 15.50
N ALA A 201 4.49 -18.69 15.00
CA ALA A 201 3.42 -19.69 15.14
C ALA A 201 3.67 -20.92 14.25
N LEU A 202 4.32 -20.71 13.09
CA LEU A 202 4.63 -21.78 12.13
C LEU A 202 5.91 -22.56 12.47
N TYR A 203 6.76 -22.05 13.37
CA TYR A 203 8.03 -22.68 13.70
C TYR A 203 7.86 -24.11 14.23
N TYR A 204 7.04 -24.31 15.27
CA TYR A 204 6.80 -25.62 15.85
C TYR A 204 6.19 -26.64 14.88
N PRO A 205 5.09 -26.34 14.15
CA PRO A 205 4.54 -27.31 13.20
C PRO A 205 5.53 -27.65 12.08
N ILE A 206 6.31 -26.68 11.59
CA ILE A 206 7.35 -26.94 10.58
C ILE A 206 8.43 -27.87 11.17
N LEU A 207 8.93 -27.58 12.37
CA LEU A 207 9.96 -28.39 13.03
C LEU A 207 9.51 -29.84 13.23
N TRP A 208 8.30 -30.04 13.78
CA TRP A 208 7.76 -31.38 14.00
C TRP A 208 7.50 -32.13 12.70
N SER A 209 7.01 -31.44 11.66
CA SER A 209 6.85 -32.04 10.34
C SER A 209 8.20 -32.50 9.77
N ALA A 210 9.24 -31.67 9.87
CA ALA A 210 10.58 -31.98 9.38
C ALA A 210 11.19 -33.18 10.12
N LEU A 211 11.06 -33.22 11.45
CA LEU A 211 11.48 -34.36 12.26
C LEU A 211 10.74 -35.64 11.85
N TYR A 212 9.41 -35.56 11.67
CA TYR A 212 8.61 -36.69 11.22
C TYR A 212 9.05 -37.21 9.84
N PHE A 213 9.33 -36.32 8.89
CA PHE A 213 9.86 -36.71 7.57
C PHE A 213 11.24 -37.37 7.67
N ILE A 214 12.14 -36.89 8.53
CA ILE A 214 13.45 -37.51 8.76
C ILE A 214 13.27 -38.92 9.35
N PHE A 215 12.37 -39.09 10.34
CA PHE A 215 12.10 -40.39 10.95
C PHE A 215 11.44 -41.37 9.97
N LEU A 216 10.50 -40.90 9.14
CA LEU A 216 9.91 -41.72 8.07
C LEU A 216 10.99 -42.14 7.08
N HIS A 217 11.79 -41.21 6.58
CA HIS A 217 12.84 -41.52 5.61
C HIS A 217 13.88 -42.51 6.17
N SER A 218 14.29 -42.34 7.43
CA SER A 218 15.18 -43.30 8.10
C SER A 218 14.54 -44.67 8.28
N SER A 219 13.23 -44.74 8.52
CA SER A 219 12.49 -46.00 8.64
C SER A 219 12.35 -46.72 7.29
N TYR A 220 12.03 -45.98 6.23
CA TYR A 220 11.95 -46.49 4.86
C TYR A 220 13.31 -46.97 4.32
N SER A 221 14.39 -46.22 4.61
CA SER A 221 15.76 -46.62 4.25
C SER A 221 16.19 -47.89 4.98
N LYS A 222 15.81 -48.07 6.25
CA LYS A 222 16.05 -49.32 6.98
C LYS A 222 15.23 -50.48 6.42
N SER A 223 13.98 -50.29 6.02
CA SER A 223 13.13 -51.38 5.49
C SER A 223 13.46 -51.81 4.05
N SER A 224 14.12 -50.97 3.24
CA SER A 224 14.47 -51.30 1.85
C SER A 224 15.42 -52.50 1.69
N PRO A 225 16.51 -52.65 2.48
CA PRO A 225 17.37 -53.84 2.38
C PRO A 225 16.76 -55.09 3.04
N TYR A 226 15.77 -54.98 3.93
CA TYR A 226 15.12 -56.16 4.52
C TYR A 226 14.01 -56.70 3.61
N LEU A 227 13.24 -55.84 2.93
CA LEU A 227 12.22 -56.28 1.96
C LEU A 227 12.84 -56.84 0.66
N LEU A 228 13.99 -56.32 0.21
CA LEU A 228 14.73 -56.95 -0.90
C LEU A 228 15.34 -58.31 -0.51
N LYS A 229 15.71 -58.51 0.76
CA LYS A 229 16.18 -59.81 1.25
C LYS A 229 15.05 -60.83 1.37
N GLU A 230 13.87 -60.44 1.86
CA GLU A 230 12.72 -61.36 1.92
C GLU A 230 12.16 -61.70 0.54
N ALA A 231 12.15 -60.77 -0.41
CA ALA A 231 11.73 -61.06 -1.79
C ALA A 231 12.69 -62.02 -2.52
N VAL A 232 14.00 -61.94 -2.25
CA VAL A 232 14.99 -62.90 -2.79
C VAL A 232 14.87 -64.26 -2.10
N TYR A 233 14.62 -64.32 -0.78
CA TYR A 233 14.44 -65.58 -0.06
C TYR A 233 13.14 -66.34 -0.42
N LEU A 234 12.05 -65.63 -0.74
CA LEU A 234 10.77 -66.25 -1.11
C LEU A 234 10.74 -66.80 -2.54
N GLN A 235 11.68 -66.39 -3.41
CA GLN A 235 11.76 -66.89 -4.78
C GLN A 235 12.64 -68.16 -4.92
N GLU A 236 13.41 -68.54 -3.89
CA GLU A 236 14.27 -69.74 -3.89
C GLU A 236 13.61 -71.02 -3.33
N PHE A 237 12.35 -70.97 -2.86
CA PHE A 237 11.72 -72.12 -2.17
C PHE A 237 10.56 -72.84 -2.88
N HIS A 238 10.33 -72.63 -4.19
CA HIS A 238 9.41 -73.49 -4.95
C HIS A 238 9.90 -73.75 -6.38
N CYS A 239 10.76 -74.75 -6.51
CA CYS A 239 10.91 -75.58 -7.71
C CYS A 239 11.58 -76.92 -7.35
N GLN A 240 10.76 -77.85 -6.84
CA GLN A 240 10.78 -79.28 -7.15
C GLN A 240 9.33 -79.77 -7.09
#